data_AF-A0A060VQG7-F1
#
_entry.id   AF-A0A060VQG7-F1
#
_cell.length_a   1.000
_cell.length_b   1.000
_cell.length_c   1.000
_cell.angle_alpha   90.00
_cell.angle_beta   90.00
_cell.angle_gamma   90.00
#
_symmetry.space_group_name_H-M   'P 1'
#
loop_
_entity.id
_entity.type
_entity.pdbx_description
1 polymer ?
#
loop_
_entity_poly.entity_id
_entity_poly.type
_entity_poly.pdbx_seq_one_letter_code
_entity_poly.pdbx_strand_id
1 'polypeptide(L)'
;MEPEMEDKTLEQMNSTFMDSQTDERSKKSTVFKTITNGLMTGSRKRPSEGNYEKEKEVCIQLFDQWSEADQVEFVEHLISRMCHYQHGHINSYLKPMLQRDFITALPAQGLDHIAENILSFLDARSLCSAELVCKEWQRVISEGMLWKKLIERMVRTDPLWKGLSERHQWEKYLFKNRTTEVPPNSYYRSLYPKIIQDIEVSSAAAPLALSLTLLSLIFPVFPIH
;
A
#
# COMPACT_ATOMS: atom_id res chain seq x y z
N MET A 1 6.28 45.54 35.04
CA MET A 1 7.62 45.81 34.50
C MET A 1 7.96 44.59 33.66
N GLU A 2 7.68 44.70 32.36
CA GLU A 2 8.02 43.77 31.27
C GLU A 2 9.55 43.75 31.02
N PRO A 3 10.11 42.88 30.13
CA PRO A 3 9.45 42.03 29.10
C PRO A 3 9.83 40.53 29.17
N GLU A 4 8.97 39.59 28.77
CA GLU A 4 8.73 39.09 27.39
C GLU A 4 10.00 38.64 26.64
N MET A 5 10.15 37.32 26.49
CA MET A 5 11.03 36.69 25.50
C MET A 5 10.26 35.53 24.85
N GLU A 6 9.91 35.76 23.59
CA GLU A 6 9.02 34.95 22.76
C GLU A 6 9.65 33.65 22.25
N ASP A 7 8.74 32.70 22.13
CA ASP A 7 8.80 31.39 21.49
C ASP A 7 9.21 31.48 20.00
N LYS A 8 10.34 30.85 19.64
CA LYS A 8 10.82 30.69 18.26
C LYS A 8 11.52 29.35 18.06
N THR A 9 10.78 28.25 18.07
CA THR A 9 11.25 26.97 17.49
C THR A 9 10.14 26.15 16.82
N LEU A 10 9.09 26.80 16.34
CA LEU A 10 8.10 26.23 15.42
C LEU A 10 8.25 26.88 14.04
N GLU A 11 9.19 26.38 13.24
CA GLU A 11 9.20 26.38 11.77
C GLU A 11 10.57 25.91 11.28
N GLN A 12 10.69 24.62 10.99
CA GLN A 12 11.62 24.07 9.97
C GLN A 12 11.57 22.54 10.04
N MET A 13 10.58 21.95 9.36
CA MET A 13 10.70 20.66 8.69
C MET A 13 9.34 20.33 8.05
N ASN A 14 9.07 20.99 6.93
CA ASN A 14 8.21 20.47 5.87
C ASN A 14 8.52 21.23 4.58
N SER A 15 8.44 20.51 3.46
CA SER A 15 8.62 20.96 2.07
C SER A 15 10.06 20.99 1.56
N THR A 16 10.50 19.88 0.97
CA THR A 16 10.95 19.94 -0.43
C THR A 16 10.57 18.64 -1.14
N PHE A 17 9.32 18.63 -1.61
CA PHE A 17 8.84 17.86 -2.75
C PHE A 17 9.48 18.51 -4.00
N MET A 18 10.16 17.76 -4.87
CA MET A 18 10.63 18.31 -6.15
C MET A 18 9.93 17.63 -7.31
N ASP A 19 9.27 18.50 -8.05
CA ASP A 19 8.45 18.28 -9.24
C ASP A 19 9.32 18.11 -10.50
N SER A 20 8.78 17.43 -11.50
CA SER A 20 9.43 17.14 -12.78
C SER A 20 9.06 18.13 -13.88
N GLN A 21 10.06 18.44 -14.71
CA GLN A 21 10.00 18.90 -16.11
C GLN A 21 9.46 20.30 -16.44
N THR A 22 10.32 21.09 -17.12
CA THR A 22 9.95 21.75 -18.38
C THR A 22 11.21 22.14 -19.19
N ASP A 23 11.17 21.80 -20.48
CA ASP A 23 12.17 22.03 -21.53
C ASP A 23 12.26 23.51 -21.97
N GLU A 24 13.47 23.95 -22.35
CA GLU A 24 13.84 24.54 -23.67
C GLU A 24 15.17 25.33 -23.55
N ARG A 25 16.18 24.95 -24.36
CA ARG A 25 16.87 25.86 -25.32
C ARG A 25 18.17 25.25 -25.90
N SER A 26 18.02 24.71 -27.11
CA SER A 26 18.88 24.77 -28.30
C SER A 26 20.41 25.08 -28.24
N LYS A 27 21.13 24.16 -28.92
CA LYS A 27 22.28 24.30 -29.84
C LYS A 27 23.68 24.53 -29.25
N LYS A 28 24.54 23.50 -29.40
CA LYS A 28 25.69 23.54 -30.33
C LYS A 28 26.26 22.14 -30.59
N SER A 29 26.25 21.79 -31.89
CA SER A 29 26.99 20.72 -32.53
C SER A 29 28.49 20.83 -32.24
N THR A 30 29.15 19.72 -31.88
CA THR A 30 30.59 19.50 -32.13
C THR A 30 30.91 17.99 -32.03
N VAL A 31 31.08 17.40 -33.22
CA VAL A 31 32.10 16.40 -33.60
C VAL A 31 32.12 15.05 -32.86
N PHE A 32 31.64 14.03 -33.59
CA PHE A 32 31.99 12.62 -33.40
C PHE A 32 33.49 12.40 -33.62
N LYS A 33 34.17 11.79 -32.64
CA LYS A 33 35.42 11.04 -32.84
C LYS A 33 35.32 9.70 -32.12
N THR A 34 35.15 8.66 -32.91
CA THR A 34 35.43 7.27 -32.53
C THR A 34 36.92 7.12 -32.29
N ILE A 35 37.31 6.80 -31.05
CA ILE A 35 38.61 6.18 -30.75
C ILE A 35 38.35 5.01 -29.80
N THR A 36 38.66 3.83 -30.33
CA THR A 36 38.86 2.55 -29.68
C THR A 36 39.59 2.68 -28.34
N ASN A 37 39.14 1.98 -27.29
CA ASN A 37 40.01 1.24 -26.36
C ASN A 37 39.21 0.53 -25.26
N GLY A 38 39.48 -0.77 -25.11
CA GLY A 38 39.62 -1.43 -23.81
C GLY A 38 38.34 -1.87 -23.11
N LEU A 39 38.03 -3.17 -23.26
CA LEU A 39 37.32 -3.95 -22.25
C LEU A 39 38.11 -3.87 -20.92
N MET A 40 37.74 -2.96 -20.04
CA MET A 40 38.17 -2.96 -18.65
C MET A 40 37.09 -3.66 -17.83
N THR A 41 37.15 -4.98 -17.80
CA THR A 41 36.61 -5.75 -16.69
C THR A 41 37.43 -5.36 -15.46
N GLY A 42 37.04 -4.26 -14.84
CA GLY A 42 37.53 -3.84 -13.54
C GLY A 42 37.01 -4.79 -12.47
N SER A 43 37.48 -6.05 -12.49
CA SER A 43 37.58 -6.84 -11.28
C SER A 43 38.57 -6.09 -10.41
N ARG A 44 38.06 -5.18 -9.56
CA ARG A 44 38.79 -4.68 -8.40
C ARG A 44 39.14 -5.93 -7.60
N LYS A 45 40.34 -6.46 -7.84
CA LYS A 45 40.97 -7.45 -6.96
C LYS A 45 40.85 -6.90 -5.56
N ARG A 46 40.09 -7.58 -4.70
CA ARG A 46 40.01 -7.27 -3.27
C ARG A 46 41.45 -7.31 -2.75
N PRO A 47 42.02 -6.19 -2.26
CA PRO A 47 43.29 -6.26 -1.58
C PRO A 47 43.06 -7.04 -0.27
N SER A 48 43.91 -8.02 0.03
CA SER A 48 44.00 -8.76 1.31
C SER A 48 43.07 -9.96 1.60
N GLU A 49 42.86 -10.87 0.65
CA GLU A 49 42.18 -12.16 0.94
C GLU A 49 42.86 -13.02 2.02
N GLY A 50 44.17 -12.84 2.29
CA GLY A 50 44.93 -13.71 3.20
C GLY A 50 44.81 -13.41 4.70
N ASN A 51 44.54 -12.16 5.09
CA ASN A 51 44.49 -11.76 6.51
C ASN A 51 43.07 -11.48 7.00
N TYR A 52 42.21 -10.94 6.11
CA TYR A 52 40.82 -10.63 6.43
C TYR A 52 40.05 -11.85 6.93
N GLU A 53 40.19 -13.02 6.29
CA GLU A 53 39.41 -14.20 6.69
C GLU A 53 39.82 -14.69 8.09
N LYS A 54 41.12 -14.62 8.43
CA LYS A 54 41.61 -15.00 9.77
C LYS A 54 41.13 -14.02 10.84
N GLU A 55 41.23 -12.71 10.58
CA GLU A 55 40.77 -11.68 11.51
C GLU A 55 39.24 -11.73 11.70
N LYS A 56 38.50 -11.97 10.62
CA LYS A 56 37.04 -12.16 10.64
C LYS A 56 36.65 -13.33 11.54
N GLU A 57 37.29 -14.50 11.39
CA GLU A 57 37.02 -15.67 12.22
C GLU A 57 37.26 -15.38 13.71
N VAL A 58 38.34 -14.69 14.05
CA VAL A 58 38.62 -14.28 15.45
C VAL A 58 37.53 -13.34 15.97
N CYS A 59 37.11 -12.35 15.18
CA CYS A 59 36.03 -11.44 15.56
C CYS A 59 34.70 -12.19 15.81
N ILE A 60 34.36 -13.19 14.98
CA ILE A 60 33.15 -14.01 15.18
C ILE A 60 33.24 -14.79 16.49
N GLN A 61 34.39 -15.43 16.77
CA GLN A 61 34.59 -16.18 18.01
C GLN A 61 34.48 -15.29 19.26
N LEU A 62 34.97 -14.06 19.20
CA LEU A 62 34.81 -13.09 20.30
C LEU A 62 33.35 -12.66 20.44
N PHE A 63 32.69 -12.37 19.31
CA PHE A 63 31.28 -11.97 19.27
C PHE A 63 30.35 -13.02 19.91
N ASP A 64 30.58 -14.30 19.63
CA ASP A 64 29.79 -15.42 20.18
C ASP A 64 29.95 -15.61 21.69
N GLN A 65 31.00 -15.06 22.30
CA GLN A 65 31.25 -15.13 23.76
C GLN A 65 30.63 -13.96 24.53
N TRP A 66 30.22 -12.90 23.85
CA TRP A 66 29.64 -11.71 24.46
C TRP A 66 28.17 -11.90 24.83
N SER A 67 27.65 -11.05 25.72
CA SER A 67 26.22 -11.04 26.03
C SER A 67 25.41 -10.48 24.86
N GLU A 68 24.11 -10.79 24.81
CA GLU A 68 23.22 -10.25 23.76
C GLU A 68 23.23 -8.71 23.72
N ALA A 69 23.34 -8.06 24.88
CA ALA A 69 23.43 -6.60 24.97
C ALA A 69 24.72 -6.07 24.34
N ASP A 70 25.86 -6.68 24.68
CA ASP A 70 27.17 -6.30 24.14
C ASP A 70 27.25 -6.57 22.63
N GLN A 71 26.66 -7.67 22.16
CA GLN A 71 26.57 -7.99 20.72
C GLN A 71 25.81 -6.90 19.95
N VAL A 72 24.66 -6.46 20.47
CA VAL A 72 23.85 -5.41 19.85
C VAL A 72 24.61 -4.09 19.85
N GLU A 73 25.16 -3.66 21.00
CA GLU A 73 25.94 -2.42 21.11
C GLU A 73 27.12 -2.41 20.14
N PHE A 74 27.85 -3.54 20.03
CA PHE A 74 28.98 -3.66 19.13
C PHE A 74 28.55 -3.54 17.65
N VAL A 75 27.47 -4.21 17.24
CA VAL A 75 26.95 -4.12 15.87
C VAL A 75 26.46 -2.71 15.56
N GLU A 76 25.79 -2.04 16.49
CA GLU A 76 25.39 -0.64 16.35
C GLU A 76 26.61 0.26 16.14
N HIS A 77 27.67 0.05 16.92
CA HIS A 77 28.93 0.77 16.76
C HIS A 77 29.54 0.52 15.38
N LEU A 78 29.58 -0.73 14.90
CA LEU A 78 30.06 -1.05 13.55
C LEU A 78 29.23 -0.38 12.46
N ILE A 79 27.89 -0.42 12.55
CA ILE A 79 26.98 0.22 11.60
C ILE A 79 27.20 1.74 11.59
N SER A 80 27.41 2.38 12.75
CA SER A 80 27.64 3.83 12.85
C SER A 80 28.89 4.31 12.09
N ARG A 81 29.86 3.42 11.87
CA ARG A 81 31.12 3.70 11.15
C ARG A 81 31.01 3.53 9.64
N MET A 82 29.90 2.99 9.14
CA MET A 82 29.68 2.72 7.72
C MET A 82 29.04 3.90 6.99
N CYS A 83 29.13 3.91 5.65
CA CYS A 83 28.50 4.93 4.82
C CYS A 83 27.05 4.56 4.45
N HIS A 84 26.29 5.56 3.98
CA HIS A 84 24.88 5.40 3.58
C HIS A 84 24.66 4.24 2.58
N TYR A 85 25.59 4.02 1.64
CA TYR A 85 25.49 2.91 0.69
C TYR A 85 25.55 1.54 1.40
N GLN A 86 26.47 1.37 2.36
CA GLN A 86 26.60 0.13 3.14
C GLN A 86 25.39 -0.08 4.06
N HIS A 87 24.83 0.99 4.64
CA HIS A 87 23.58 0.93 5.40
C HIS A 87 22.43 0.38 4.56
N GLY A 88 22.30 0.83 3.31
CA GLY A 88 21.30 0.30 2.37
C GLY A 88 21.47 -1.20 2.10
N HIS A 89 22.71 -1.68 1.98
CA HIS A 89 23.02 -3.10 1.80
C HIS A 89 22.67 -3.92 3.06
N ILE A 90 23.09 -3.48 4.25
CA ILE A 90 22.74 -4.14 5.52
C ILE A 90 21.23 -4.17 5.75
N ASN A 91 20.53 -3.07 5.52
CA ASN A 91 19.08 -3.01 5.66
C ASN A 91 18.38 -4.01 4.73
N SER A 92 18.87 -4.17 3.49
CA SER A 92 18.34 -5.16 2.54
C SER A 92 18.58 -6.60 3.01
N TYR A 93 19.69 -6.86 3.70
CA TYR A 93 20.01 -8.16 4.31
C TYR A 93 19.19 -8.45 5.57
N LEU A 94 18.95 -7.43 6.41
CA LEU A 94 18.18 -7.56 7.66
C LEU A 94 16.66 -7.67 7.42
N LYS A 95 16.11 -6.98 6.43
CA LYS A 95 14.67 -7.00 6.10
C LYS A 95 14.04 -8.40 6.10
N PRO A 96 14.59 -9.42 5.38
CA PRO A 96 14.01 -10.77 5.40
C PRO A 96 14.12 -11.49 6.75
N MET A 97 15.02 -11.08 7.64
CA MET A 97 15.15 -11.64 8.99
C MET A 97 14.14 -11.02 9.97
N LEU A 98 13.75 -9.76 9.74
CA LEU A 98 12.90 -8.99 10.66
C LEU A 98 11.42 -8.93 10.23
N GLN A 99 11.14 -9.06 8.94
CA GLN A 99 9.80 -8.92 8.39
C GLN A 99 9.42 -10.17 7.60
N ARG A 100 8.30 -10.78 7.96
CA ARG A 100 7.68 -11.82 7.13
C ARG A 100 6.54 -11.22 6.32
N ASP A 101 6.68 -11.28 5.00
CA ASP A 101 5.55 -11.04 4.11
C ASP A 101 4.65 -12.28 4.10
N PHE A 102 3.67 -12.31 5.00
CA PHE A 102 2.73 -13.43 5.10
C PHE A 102 1.93 -13.65 3.81
N ILE A 103 1.60 -12.58 3.09
CA ILE A 103 0.75 -12.67 1.90
C ILE A 103 1.51 -13.26 0.72
N THR A 104 2.83 -13.08 0.65
CA THR A 104 3.68 -13.79 -0.32
C THR A 104 4.12 -15.18 0.18
N ALA A 105 4.41 -15.32 1.48
CA ALA A 105 4.94 -16.56 2.03
C ALA A 105 3.90 -17.69 2.13
N LEU A 106 2.64 -17.38 2.44
CA LEU A 106 1.59 -18.38 2.59
C LEU A 106 1.23 -19.07 1.26
N PRO A 107 0.98 -18.34 0.14
CA PRO A 107 0.78 -18.95 -1.17
C PRO A 107 1.97 -19.82 -1.62
N ALA A 108 3.20 -19.39 -1.34
CA ALA A 108 4.39 -20.18 -1.68
C ALA A 108 4.44 -21.55 -0.97
N GLN A 109 3.69 -21.72 0.12
CA GLN A 109 3.53 -22.98 0.85
C GLN A 109 2.21 -23.71 0.52
N GLY A 110 1.43 -23.23 -0.46
CA GLY A 110 0.11 -23.76 -0.81
C GLY A 110 -1.00 -23.40 0.19
N LEU A 111 -0.77 -22.39 1.03
CA LEU A 111 -1.71 -21.90 2.04
C LEU A 111 -2.44 -20.63 1.59
N ASP A 112 -2.79 -20.54 0.30
CA ASP A 112 -3.44 -19.39 -0.33
C ASP A 112 -4.71 -18.96 0.43
N HIS A 113 -5.52 -19.93 0.84
CA HIS A 113 -6.76 -19.70 1.61
C HIS A 113 -6.53 -18.95 2.94
N ILE A 114 -5.36 -19.09 3.57
CA ILE A 114 -5.02 -18.37 4.80
C ILE A 114 -4.70 -16.91 4.47
N ALA A 115 -3.92 -16.67 3.41
CA ALA A 115 -3.63 -15.31 2.95
C ALA A 115 -4.91 -14.58 2.55
N GLU A 116 -5.81 -15.25 1.82
CA GLU A 116 -7.14 -14.74 1.51
C GLU A 116 -7.96 -14.43 2.76
N ASN A 117 -7.94 -15.32 3.77
CA ASN A 117 -8.67 -15.13 5.00
C ASN A 117 -8.18 -13.88 5.75
N ILE A 118 -6.85 -13.69 5.86
CA ILE A 118 -6.25 -12.50 6.47
C ILE A 118 -6.75 -11.24 5.76
N LEU A 119 -6.63 -11.19 4.44
CA LEU A 119 -7.01 -10.01 3.65
C LEU A 119 -8.53 -9.79 3.62
N SER A 120 -9.35 -10.82 3.85
CA SER A 120 -10.81 -10.68 3.91
C SER A 120 -11.29 -9.79 5.05
N PHE A 121 -10.48 -9.58 6.09
CA PHE A 121 -10.81 -8.69 7.21
C PHE A 121 -10.63 -7.20 6.89
N LEU A 122 -9.93 -6.85 5.81
CA LEU A 122 -9.70 -5.46 5.44
C LEU A 122 -11.00 -4.76 5.03
N ASP A 123 -11.06 -3.46 5.30
CA ASP A 123 -12.06 -2.56 4.73
C ASP A 123 -11.68 -2.18 3.29
N ALA A 124 -12.56 -1.47 2.59
CA ALA A 124 -12.31 -1.11 1.20
C ALA A 124 -11.05 -0.25 1.01
N ARG A 125 -10.75 0.65 1.95
CA ARG A 125 -9.59 1.53 1.84
C ARG A 125 -8.30 0.75 2.04
N SER A 126 -8.21 -0.06 3.10
CA SER A 126 -7.03 -0.89 3.32
C SER A 126 -6.88 -1.96 2.23
N LEU A 127 -7.97 -2.49 1.67
CA LEU A 127 -7.90 -3.42 0.53
C LEU A 127 -7.33 -2.74 -0.73
N CYS A 128 -7.71 -1.47 -1.00
CA CYS A 128 -7.06 -0.69 -2.08
C CYS A 128 -5.57 -0.50 -1.82
N SER A 129 -5.17 -0.20 -0.59
CA SER A 129 -3.75 -0.07 -0.23
C SER A 129 -3.01 -1.39 -0.40
N ALA A 130 -3.63 -2.52 -0.02
CA ALA A 130 -3.08 -3.85 -0.16
C ALA A 130 -2.82 -4.23 -1.64
N GLU A 131 -3.69 -3.81 -2.57
CA GLU A 131 -3.48 -4.00 -4.03
C GLU A 131 -2.22 -3.30 -4.55
N LEU A 132 -1.73 -2.26 -3.87
CA LEU A 132 -0.58 -1.45 -4.29
C LEU A 132 0.73 -1.84 -3.62
N VAL A 133 0.73 -2.84 -2.72
CA VAL A 133 1.94 -3.28 -2.02
C VAL A 133 2.94 -3.91 -3.00
N CYS A 134 2.52 -4.94 -3.74
CA CYS A 134 3.30 -5.56 -4.80
C CYS A 134 2.40 -6.43 -5.71
N LYS A 135 2.98 -6.98 -6.78
CA LYS A 135 2.27 -7.83 -7.75
C LYS A 135 1.68 -9.09 -7.12
N GLU A 136 2.36 -9.68 -6.13
CA GLU A 136 1.88 -10.90 -5.48
C GLU A 136 0.65 -10.63 -4.60
N TRP A 137 0.67 -9.53 -3.83
CA TRP A 137 -0.50 -9.09 -3.07
C TRP A 137 -1.69 -8.84 -3.99
N GLN A 138 -1.48 -8.15 -5.12
CA GLN A 138 -2.52 -7.94 -6.12
C GLN A 138 -3.06 -9.26 -6.68
N ARG A 139 -2.18 -10.23 -6.96
CA ARG A 139 -2.56 -11.57 -7.43
C ARG A 139 -3.47 -12.27 -6.42
N VAL A 140 -3.06 -12.36 -5.15
CA VAL A 140 -3.84 -12.99 -4.06
C VAL A 140 -5.21 -12.32 -3.91
N ILE A 141 -5.27 -10.98 -3.96
CA ILE A 141 -6.54 -10.22 -3.89
C ILE A 141 -7.45 -10.57 -5.07
N SER A 142 -6.89 -10.67 -6.27
CA SER A 142 -7.64 -10.92 -7.50
C SER A 142 -8.15 -12.37 -7.62
N GLU A 143 -7.28 -13.35 -7.39
CA GLU A 143 -7.63 -14.77 -7.46
C GLU A 143 -8.52 -15.20 -6.30
N GLY A 144 -8.30 -14.63 -5.11
CA GLY A 144 -9.12 -14.86 -3.92
C GLY A 144 -10.49 -14.18 -3.95
N MET A 145 -10.82 -13.45 -5.03
CA MET A 145 -12.09 -12.74 -5.23
C MET A 145 -12.47 -11.84 -4.05
N LEU A 146 -11.50 -11.11 -3.49
CA LEU A 146 -11.71 -10.41 -2.21
C LEU A 146 -12.71 -9.26 -2.31
N TRP A 147 -12.83 -8.59 -3.46
CA TRP A 147 -13.86 -7.56 -3.66
C TRP A 147 -15.27 -8.14 -3.66
N LYS A 148 -15.44 -9.35 -4.21
CA LYS A 148 -16.71 -10.09 -4.13
C LYS A 148 -17.03 -10.45 -2.67
N LYS A 149 -16.07 -11.00 -1.93
CA LYS A 149 -16.24 -11.34 -0.51
C LYS A 149 -16.55 -10.11 0.35
N LEU A 150 -15.88 -8.98 0.10
CA LEU A 150 -16.14 -7.71 0.78
C LEU A 150 -17.60 -7.26 0.56
N ILE A 151 -18.05 -7.26 -0.69
CA ILE A 151 -19.43 -6.91 -1.05
C ILE A 151 -20.43 -7.87 -0.39
N GLU A 152 -20.21 -9.19 -0.47
CA GLU A 152 -21.07 -10.18 0.18
C GLU A 152 -21.17 -10.00 1.70
N ARG A 153 -20.07 -9.58 2.34
CA ARG A 153 -20.06 -9.25 3.77
C ARG A 153 -20.93 -8.02 4.03
N MET A 154 -20.76 -6.95 3.25
CA MET A 154 -21.57 -5.73 3.40
C MET A 154 -23.06 -5.99 3.17
N VAL A 155 -23.43 -6.78 2.16
CA VAL A 155 -24.83 -7.19 1.90
C VAL A 155 -25.42 -8.02 3.04
N ARG A 156 -24.60 -8.81 3.74
CA ARG A 156 -25.05 -9.60 4.90
C ARG A 156 -25.23 -8.76 6.16
N THR A 157 -24.41 -7.73 6.35
CA THR A 157 -24.39 -6.94 7.58
C THR A 157 -25.24 -5.67 7.51
N ASP A 158 -25.38 -5.07 6.33
CA ASP A 158 -26.05 -3.78 6.13
C ASP A 158 -27.35 -3.94 5.31
N PRO A 159 -28.52 -3.63 5.89
CA PRO A 159 -29.81 -3.69 5.20
C PRO A 159 -29.89 -2.80 3.95
N LEU A 160 -29.19 -1.66 3.93
CA LEU A 160 -29.17 -0.75 2.78
C LEU A 160 -28.49 -1.42 1.58
N TRP A 161 -27.34 -2.07 1.83
CA TRP A 161 -26.63 -2.85 0.82
C TRP A 161 -27.48 -4.01 0.32
N LYS A 162 -28.23 -4.65 1.20
CA LYS A 162 -29.19 -5.70 0.82
C LYS A 162 -30.32 -5.18 -0.06
N GLY A 163 -30.91 -4.02 0.27
CA GLY A 163 -31.97 -3.42 -0.55
C GLY A 163 -31.48 -2.96 -1.93
N LEU A 164 -30.30 -2.33 -1.99
CA LEU A 164 -29.66 -1.96 -3.26
C LEU A 164 -29.32 -3.21 -4.08
N SER A 165 -28.75 -4.22 -3.41
CA SER A 165 -28.80 -5.66 -3.70
C SER A 165 -29.74 -6.13 -4.81
N GLU A 166 -30.98 -6.15 -4.35
CA GLU A 166 -32.15 -6.71 -5.00
C GLU A 166 -32.65 -5.77 -6.10
N ARG A 167 -32.65 -4.45 -5.86
CA ARG A 167 -33.11 -3.44 -6.83
C ARG A 167 -32.25 -3.39 -8.09
N HIS A 168 -30.93 -3.38 -7.94
CA HIS A 168 -29.99 -3.30 -9.06
C HIS A 168 -29.60 -4.69 -9.61
N GLN A 169 -30.18 -5.76 -9.08
CA GLN A 169 -30.01 -7.13 -9.57
C GLN A 169 -28.55 -7.63 -9.60
N TRP A 170 -27.70 -7.16 -8.67
CA TRP A 170 -26.33 -7.64 -8.49
C TRP A 170 -26.28 -8.82 -7.52
N GLU A 171 -27.32 -9.02 -6.71
CA GLU A 171 -27.48 -10.18 -5.82
C GLU A 171 -27.26 -11.52 -6.56
N LYS A 172 -27.71 -11.61 -7.81
CA LYS A 172 -27.58 -12.82 -8.66
C LYS A 172 -26.12 -13.23 -8.92
N TYR A 173 -25.17 -12.29 -8.86
CA TYR A 173 -23.74 -12.53 -9.08
C TYR A 173 -22.96 -12.70 -7.77
N LEU A 174 -23.59 -12.54 -6.60
CA LEU A 174 -22.92 -12.62 -5.31
C LEU A 174 -22.96 -14.05 -4.76
N PHE A 175 -24.14 -14.67 -4.68
CA PHE A 175 -24.29 -15.98 -4.04
C PHE A 175 -24.36 -17.11 -5.07
N LYS A 176 -23.57 -18.17 -4.85
CA LYS A 176 -23.23 -19.27 -5.80
C LYS A 176 -24.41 -20.12 -6.34
N ASN A 177 -25.67 -19.73 -6.13
CA ASN A 177 -26.82 -20.56 -6.44
C ASN A 177 -27.68 -20.05 -7.61
N ARG A 178 -27.27 -18.99 -8.35
CA ARG A 178 -28.15 -18.35 -9.35
C ARG A 178 -27.56 -18.17 -10.76
N THR A 179 -26.25 -18.29 -10.99
CA THR A 179 -25.65 -18.13 -12.33
C THR A 179 -24.49 -19.11 -12.60
N THR A 180 -24.43 -19.63 -13.83
CA THR A 180 -23.37 -20.54 -14.32
C THR A 180 -22.04 -19.81 -14.56
N GLU A 181 -22.10 -18.50 -14.80
CA GLU A 181 -20.92 -17.65 -15.01
C GLU A 181 -20.71 -16.73 -13.79
N VAL A 182 -19.53 -16.82 -13.19
CA VAL A 182 -19.09 -15.93 -12.11
C VAL A 182 -18.25 -14.83 -12.73
N PRO A 183 -18.66 -13.55 -12.63
CA PRO A 183 -17.85 -12.42 -13.11
C PRO A 183 -16.43 -12.41 -12.51
N PRO A 184 -15.44 -11.84 -13.22
CA PRO A 184 -14.07 -11.74 -12.70
C PRO A 184 -13.96 -10.73 -11.55
N ASN A 185 -12.90 -10.79 -10.74
CA ASN A 185 -12.67 -9.86 -9.62
C ASN A 185 -12.72 -8.38 -10.05
N SER A 186 -12.24 -8.06 -11.26
CA SER A 186 -12.27 -6.71 -11.84
C SER A 186 -13.67 -6.11 -11.93
N TYR A 187 -14.69 -6.94 -12.18
CA TYR A 187 -16.08 -6.50 -12.17
C TYR A 187 -16.47 -5.98 -10.79
N TYR A 188 -16.25 -6.78 -9.74
CA TYR A 188 -16.59 -6.40 -8.35
C TYR A 188 -15.77 -5.20 -7.86
N ARG A 189 -14.49 -5.13 -8.24
CA ARG A 189 -13.61 -3.98 -7.98
C ARG A 189 -14.17 -2.68 -8.53
N SER A 190 -14.73 -2.73 -9.75
CA SER A 190 -15.34 -1.59 -10.43
C SER A 190 -16.77 -1.28 -9.95
N LEU A 191 -17.46 -2.29 -9.40
CA LEU A 191 -18.81 -2.16 -8.89
C LEU A 191 -18.83 -1.46 -7.53
N TYR A 192 -17.86 -1.75 -6.65
CA TYR A 192 -17.77 -1.16 -5.32
C TYR A 192 -17.92 0.37 -5.29
N PRO A 193 -17.14 1.17 -6.04
CA PRO A 193 -17.28 2.63 -6.01
C PRO A 193 -18.64 3.12 -6.52
N LYS A 194 -19.28 2.40 -7.47
CA LYS A 194 -20.62 2.74 -7.97
C LYS A 194 -21.67 2.55 -6.88
N ILE A 195 -21.56 1.47 -6.09
CA ILE A 195 -22.45 1.24 -4.93
C ILE A 195 -22.30 2.37 -3.92
N ILE A 196 -21.06 2.76 -3.59
CA ILE A 196 -20.83 3.87 -2.65
C ILE A 196 -21.48 5.16 -3.16
N GLN A 197 -21.31 5.48 -4.45
CA GLN A 197 -21.95 6.64 -5.07
C GLN A 197 -23.49 6.57 -4.98
N ASP A 198 -24.10 5.41 -5.27
CA ASP A 198 -25.55 5.23 -5.17
C ASP A 198 -26.07 5.39 -3.72
N ILE A 199 -25.28 4.96 -2.74
CA ILE A 199 -25.57 5.12 -1.30
C ILE A 199 -25.54 6.60 -0.93
N GLU A 200 -24.51 7.33 -1.33
CA GLU A 200 -24.35 8.76 -1.06
C GLU A 200 -25.51 9.57 -1.66
N VAL A 201 -25.89 9.27 -2.92
CA VAL A 201 -27.03 9.90 -3.60
C VAL A 201 -28.35 9.57 -2.90
N SER A 202 -28.58 8.31 -2.53
CA SER A 202 -29.81 7.89 -1.84
C SER A 202 -29.94 8.50 -0.44
N SER A 203 -28.82 8.63 0.29
CA SER A 203 -28.77 9.29 1.59
C SER A 203 -29.03 10.80 1.48
N ALA A 204 -28.55 11.45 0.41
CA ALA A 204 -28.74 12.88 0.19
C ALA A 204 -30.17 13.25 -0.28
N ALA A 205 -30.89 12.32 -0.92
CA ALA A 205 -32.25 12.54 -1.41
C ALA A 205 -33.35 12.43 -0.33
N ALA A 206 -33.09 11.68 0.75
CA ALA A 206 -34.04 11.47 1.86
C ALA A 206 -34.57 12.78 2.52
N PRO A 207 -33.75 13.82 2.81
CA PRO A 207 -34.27 15.06 3.41
C PRO A 207 -35.17 15.87 2.46
N LEU A 208 -35.04 15.74 1.14
CA LEU A 208 -35.85 16.50 0.19
C LEU A 208 -37.26 15.92 0.00
N ALA A 209 -37.40 14.60 0.10
CA ALA A 209 -38.69 13.92 -0.01
C ALA A 209 -39.63 14.25 1.16
N LEU A 210 -39.09 14.30 2.39
CA LEU A 210 -39.85 14.67 3.59
C LEU A 210 -40.34 16.13 3.54
N SER A 211 -39.52 17.04 2.99
CA SER A 211 -39.88 18.45 2.80
C SER A 211 -41.06 18.62 1.83
N LEU A 212 -41.06 17.92 0.70
CA LEU A 212 -42.15 17.99 -0.29
C LEU A 212 -43.46 17.36 0.20
N THR A 213 -43.40 16.27 0.97
CA THR A 213 -44.60 15.67 1.58
C THR A 213 -45.17 16.52 2.72
N LEU A 214 -44.34 17.26 3.46
CA LEU A 214 -44.81 18.23 4.45
C LEU A 214 -45.46 19.44 3.77
N LEU A 215 -44.87 19.93 2.68
CA LEU A 215 -45.43 21.03 1.88
C LEU A 215 -46.78 20.67 1.24
N SER A 216 -46.97 19.44 0.78
CA SER A 216 -48.26 18.99 0.21
C SER A 216 -49.35 18.76 1.27
N LEU A 217 -48.98 18.50 2.52
CA LEU A 217 -49.93 18.40 3.64
C LEU A 217 -50.30 19.78 4.24
N ILE A 218 -49.42 20.79 4.09
CA ILE A 218 -49.66 22.15 4.60
C ILE A 218 -50.51 23.00 3.63
N PHE A 219 -50.52 22.69 2.32
CA PHE A 219 -51.39 23.36 1.34
C PHE A 219 -52.46 22.40 0.78
N PRO A 220 -53.53 22.08 1.54
CA PRO A 220 -54.72 21.53 0.94
C PRO A 220 -55.35 22.61 0.05
N VAL A 221 -55.44 22.29 -1.24
CA VAL A 221 -56.09 23.06 -2.30
C VAL A 221 -57.40 23.66 -1.79
N PHE A 222 -57.44 24.98 -1.61
CA PHE A 222 -58.69 25.72 -1.39
C PHE A 222 -59.51 25.67 -2.69
N PRO A 223 -60.73 25.11 -2.69
CA PRO A 223 -61.59 25.17 -3.86
C PRO A 223 -62.14 26.59 -3.97
N ILE A 224 -61.74 27.30 -5.02
CA ILE A 224 -62.34 28.57 -5.42
C ILE A 224 -63.65 28.23 -6.11
N HIS A 225 -64.76 28.70 -5.55
CA HIS A 225 -66.10 28.55 -6.11
C HIS A 225 -66.56 29.87 -6.76
#